data_AF-A0AAV5WBS3-F1
#
_entry.id   AF-A0AAV5WBS3-F1
#
_cell.length_a   1.000
_cell.length_b   1.000
_cell.length_c   1.000
_cell.angle_alpha   90.00
_cell.angle_beta   90.00
_cell.angle_gamma   90.00
#
_symmetry.space_group_name_H-M   'P 1'
#
loop_
_entity.id
_entity.type
_entity.pdbx_description
1 polymer ?
#
loop_
_entity_poly.entity_id
_entity_poly.type
_entity_poly.pdbx_seq_one_letter_code
_entity_poly.pdbx_strand_id
1 'polypeptide(L)'
;HSPFQNGSWTGALGQIMAGDFDLACLFYQLSENRLRDFHYSPSFQRTQFILVSRLKTELMPPSLRSPYEVWIAILVSVFIQSISLFFVGRYVEDQVHSNQRLQHRRWETFTTVEEAAALIETGELVLVMTPDG
;
A
#
# COMPACT_ATOMS: atom_id res chain seq x y z
N HIS A 1 -36.41 -18.20 -21.18
CA HIS A 1 -37.83 -18.53 -21.41
C HIS A 1 -37.96 -19.28 -22.71
N SER A 2 -38.54 -20.49 -22.71
CA SER A 2 -38.85 -21.18 -23.96
C SER A 2 -39.99 -20.43 -24.66
N PRO A 3 -39.84 -20.11 -25.96
CA PRO A 3 -40.87 -19.39 -26.72
C PRO A 3 -42.10 -20.24 -27.02
N PHE A 4 -42.01 -21.56 -26.85
CA PHE A 4 -43.11 -22.49 -26.98
C PHE A 4 -43.55 -22.92 -25.58
N GLN A 5 -44.78 -22.59 -25.22
CA GLN A 5 -45.38 -22.94 -23.92
C GLN A 5 -46.79 -23.49 -24.16
N ASN A 6 -47.11 -24.61 -23.51
CA ASN A 6 -48.44 -25.23 -23.58
C ASN A 6 -48.95 -25.53 -25.00
N GLY A 7 -48.05 -25.82 -25.95
CA GLY A 7 -48.42 -26.11 -27.34
C GLY A 7 -48.65 -24.87 -28.20
N SER A 8 -48.43 -23.66 -27.67
CA SER A 8 -48.57 -22.40 -28.41
C SER A 8 -47.29 -21.58 -28.41
N TRP A 9 -47.10 -20.81 -29.48
CA TRP A 9 -46.00 -19.86 -29.62
C TRP A 9 -46.31 -18.57 -28.87
N THR A 10 -45.29 -17.98 -28.24
CA THR A 10 -45.39 -16.70 -27.51
C THR A 10 -44.55 -15.61 -28.16
N GLY A 11 -44.81 -14.35 -27.83
CA GLY A 11 -44.15 -13.19 -28.44
C GLY A 11 -44.57 -12.98 -29.90
N ALA A 12 -43.67 -12.48 -30.73
CA ALA A 12 -43.98 -12.14 -32.12
C ALA A 12 -44.43 -13.36 -32.96
N LEU A 13 -43.86 -14.54 -32.70
CA LEU A 13 -44.29 -15.78 -33.39
C LEU A 13 -45.72 -16.18 -33.00
N GLY A 14 -46.13 -15.93 -31.75
CA GLY A 14 -47.50 -16.18 -31.31
C GLY A 14 -48.51 -15.28 -32.02
N GLN A 15 -48.17 -14.00 -32.21
CA GLN A 15 -49.02 -13.04 -32.90
C GLN A 15 -49.15 -13.35 -34.41
N ILE A 16 -48.06 -13.83 -35.04
CA ILE A 16 -48.13 -14.33 -36.43
C ILE A 16 -49.05 -15.55 -36.52
N MET A 17 -48.94 -16.48 -35.57
CA MET A 17 -49.80 -17.68 -35.55
C MET A 17 -51.27 -17.35 -35.27
N ALA A 18 -51.54 -16.32 -34.47
CA ALA A 18 -52.87 -15.81 -34.21
C ALA A 18 -53.50 -15.09 -35.42
N GLY A 19 -52.70 -14.75 -36.45
CA GLY A 19 -53.15 -13.98 -37.60
C GLY A 19 -53.20 -12.47 -37.37
N ASP A 20 -52.61 -11.98 -36.27
CA ASP A 20 -52.54 -10.54 -35.98
C ASP A 20 -51.51 -9.83 -36.87
N PHE A 21 -50.47 -10.58 -37.30
CA PHE A 21 -49.42 -10.09 -38.20
C PHE A 21 -49.14 -11.08 -39.33
N ASP A 22 -49.09 -10.58 -40.57
CA ASP A 22 -48.77 -11.40 -41.73
C ASP A 22 -47.26 -11.66 -41.90
N LEU A 23 -46.43 -10.74 -41.39
CA LEU A 23 -44.98 -10.78 -41.55
C LEU A 23 -44.28 -10.12 -40.35
N ALA A 24 -43.13 -10.68 -39.95
CA ALA A 24 -42.22 -10.05 -39.00
C ALA A 24 -40.79 -10.01 -39.53
N CYS A 25 -40.19 -8.82 -39.57
CA CYS A 25 -38.77 -8.62 -39.84
C CYS A 25 -37.99 -8.55 -38.53
N LEU A 26 -37.56 -9.70 -38.04
CA LEU A 26 -36.87 -9.82 -36.74
C LEU A 26 -35.54 -10.55 -36.90
N PHE A 27 -34.59 -10.25 -36.01
CA PHE A 27 -33.34 -11.00 -35.89
C PHE A 27 -33.58 -12.34 -35.18
N TYR A 28 -34.23 -13.27 -35.88
CA TYR A 28 -34.43 -14.61 -35.36
C TYR A 28 -33.34 -15.57 -35.80
N GLN A 29 -32.85 -16.34 -34.82
CA GLN A 29 -32.10 -17.53 -35.11
C GLN A 29 -33.07 -18.62 -35.64
N LEU A 30 -32.71 -19.17 -36.79
CA LEU A 30 -33.41 -20.30 -37.40
C LEU A 30 -33.20 -21.54 -36.53
N SER A 31 -34.29 -22.23 -36.24
CA SER A 31 -34.33 -23.42 -35.40
C SER A 31 -35.26 -24.43 -36.07
N GLU A 32 -34.91 -25.71 -36.04
CA GLU A 32 -35.69 -26.79 -36.66
C GLU A 32 -37.15 -26.81 -36.16
N ASN A 33 -37.34 -26.59 -34.86
CA ASN A 33 -38.69 -26.53 -34.27
C ASN A 33 -39.54 -25.40 -34.84
N ARG A 34 -38.94 -24.29 -35.24
CA ARG A 34 -39.65 -23.14 -35.82
C ARG A 34 -39.90 -23.32 -37.31
N LEU A 35 -39.04 -24.04 -38.02
CA LEU A 35 -39.20 -24.31 -39.45
C LEU A 35 -40.40 -25.21 -39.75
N ARG A 36 -40.83 -26.01 -38.77
CA ARG A 36 -42.04 -26.83 -38.90
C ARG A 36 -43.31 -25.97 -39.01
N ASP A 37 -43.35 -24.86 -38.29
CA ASP A 37 -44.58 -24.07 -38.11
C ASP A 37 -44.54 -22.72 -38.87
N PHE A 38 -43.34 -22.23 -39.25
CA PHE A 38 -43.15 -20.94 -39.94
C PHE A 38 -42.23 -21.05 -41.15
N HIS A 39 -42.57 -20.34 -42.22
CA HIS A 39 -41.72 -20.19 -43.40
C HIS A 39 -40.79 -18.97 -43.25
N TYR A 40 -39.53 -19.14 -43.63
CA TYR A 40 -38.52 -18.09 -43.56
C TYR A 40 -38.00 -17.77 -44.97
N SER A 41 -37.69 -16.50 -45.22
CA SER A 41 -36.89 -16.12 -46.38
C SER A 41 -35.44 -16.60 -46.22
N PRO A 42 -34.67 -16.69 -47.33
CA PRO A 42 -33.24 -16.97 -47.25
C PRO A 42 -32.55 -16.03 -46.25
N SER A 43 -31.61 -16.57 -45.48
CA SER A 43 -30.90 -15.78 -44.48
C SER A 43 -29.96 -14.78 -45.15
N PHE A 44 -30.13 -13.50 -44.81
CA PHE A 44 -29.23 -12.44 -45.28
C PHE A 44 -27.89 -12.42 -44.50
N GLN A 45 -27.88 -12.96 -43.28
CA GLN A 45 -26.71 -12.92 -42.39
C GLN A 45 -26.52 -14.26 -41.66
N ARG A 46 -25.29 -14.78 -41.64
CA ARG A 46 -24.89 -15.89 -40.77
C ARG A 46 -24.36 -15.35 -39.45
N THR A 47 -25.08 -15.57 -38.36
CA THR A 47 -24.61 -15.23 -37.02
C THR A 47 -23.69 -16.34 -36.50
N GLN A 48 -22.48 -15.98 -36.12
CA GLN A 48 -21.58 -16.86 -35.37
C GLN A 48 -21.71 -16.55 -33.87
N PHE A 49 -21.61 -17.58 -33.03
CA PHE A 49 -21.52 -17.36 -31.59
C PHE A 49 -20.18 -16.73 -31.27
N ILE A 50 -20.19 -15.49 -30.80
CA ILE A 50 -18.99 -14.79 -30.34
C ILE A 50 -19.02 -14.79 -28.82
N LEU A 51 -17.99 -15.36 -28.20
CA LEU A 51 -17.81 -15.25 -26.76
C LEU A 51 -17.27 -13.85 -26.46
N VAL A 52 -18.13 -12.96 -25.99
CA VAL A 52 -17.71 -11.64 -25.53
C VAL A 52 -17.35 -11.76 -24.06
N SER A 53 -16.06 -11.80 -23.75
CA SER A 53 -15.58 -11.63 -22.38
C SER A 53 -15.43 -10.14 -22.09
N ARG A 54 -15.87 -9.73 -20.89
CA ARG A 54 -15.56 -8.38 -20.41
C ARG A 54 -14.05 -8.31 -20.19
N LEU A 55 -13.40 -7.29 -20.73
CA LEU A 55 -12.02 -6.98 -20.37
C LEU A 55 -11.97 -6.82 -18.84
N LYS A 56 -11.12 -7.62 -18.17
CA LYS A 56 -10.89 -7.42 -16.74
C LYS A 56 -10.27 -6.04 -16.58
N THR A 57 -11.05 -5.07 -16.14
CA THR A 57 -10.54 -3.79 -15.67
C THR A 57 -9.80 -4.05 -14.38
N GLU A 58 -8.50 -4.33 -14.46
CA GLU A 58 -7.65 -4.39 -13.28
C GLU A 58 -7.31 -2.97 -12.83
N LEU A 59 -8.02 -2.50 -11.83
CA LEU A 59 -7.47 -1.65 -10.78
C LEU A 59 -8.08 -2.13 -9.47
N MET A 60 -7.69 -3.34 -9.06
CA MET A 60 -7.89 -3.72 -7.67
C MET A 60 -7.06 -2.71 -6.85
N PRO A 61 -7.65 -1.98 -5.88
CA PRO A 61 -6.87 -1.09 -5.03
C PRO A 61 -5.74 -1.92 -4.40
N PRO A 62 -4.53 -1.36 -4.23
CA PRO A 62 -3.40 -2.11 -3.70
C PRO A 62 -3.84 -2.76 -2.40
N SER A 63 -4.05 -4.08 -2.45
CA SER A 63 -4.50 -4.83 -1.31
C SER A 63 -3.47 -4.62 -0.19
N LEU A 64 -3.90 -4.63 1.07
CA LEU A 64 -3.02 -4.56 2.26
C LEU A 64 -1.85 -5.58 2.24
N ARG A 65 -1.86 -6.56 1.31
CA ARG A 65 -0.67 -7.25 0.79
C ARG A 65 0.16 -6.36 -0.15
N SER A 66 0.59 -5.20 0.33
CA SER A 66 1.82 -4.57 -0.19
C SER A 66 2.94 -5.63 -0.18
N PRO A 67 3.85 -5.66 -1.16
CA PRO A 67 4.93 -6.66 -1.19
C PRO A 67 5.60 -6.70 0.18
N TYR A 68 5.69 -7.90 0.75
CA TYR A 68 6.30 -8.22 2.05
C TYR A 68 7.64 -7.49 2.28
N GLU A 69 8.34 -7.16 1.20
CA GLU A 69 9.54 -6.33 1.13
C GLU A 69 9.39 -4.99 1.86
N VAL A 70 8.27 -4.27 1.70
CA VAL A 70 8.06 -2.95 2.35
C VAL A 70 7.92 -3.10 3.86
N TRP A 71 7.21 -4.13 4.31
CA TRP A 71 7.02 -4.39 5.74
C TRP A 71 8.32 -4.80 6.43
N ILE A 72 9.14 -5.60 5.75
CA ILE A 72 10.47 -5.97 6.25
C ILE A 72 11.37 -4.74 6.32
N ALA A 73 11.35 -3.87 5.29
CA ALA A 73 12.13 -2.63 5.31
C ALA A 73 11.73 -1.71 6.47
N ILE A 74 10.44 -1.57 6.76
CA ILE A 74 9.94 -0.80 7.91
C ILE A 74 10.46 -1.40 9.22
N LEU A 75 10.33 -2.72 9.42
CA LEU A 75 10.83 -3.38 10.64
C LEU A 75 12.34 -3.20 10.83
N VAL A 76 13.12 -3.36 9.77
CA VAL A 76 14.58 -3.16 9.81
C VAL A 76 14.92 -1.71 10.15
N SER A 77 14.21 -0.74 9.56
CA SER A 77 14.45 0.69 9.85
C SER A 77 14.19 1.04 11.32
N VAL A 78 13.10 0.53 11.90
CA VAL A 78 12.77 0.73 13.33
C VAL A 78 13.81 0.09 14.23
N PHE A 79 14.30 -1.10 13.87
CA PHE A 79 15.34 -1.79 14.63
C PHE A 79 16.67 -1.01 14.63
N ILE A 80 17.12 -0.53 13.47
CA ILE A 80 18.32 0.31 13.35
C ILE A 80 18.14 1.59 14.17
N GLN A 81 17.01 2.26 14.07
CA GLN A 81 16.73 3.49 14.82
C GLN A 81 16.75 3.26 16.34
N SER A 82 16.21 2.14 16.81
CA SER A 82 16.26 1.78 18.24
C SER A 82 17.70 1.56 18.72
N ILE A 83 18.53 0.92 17.91
CA ILE A 83 19.95 0.71 18.23
C ILE A 83 20.70 2.04 18.25
N SER A 84 20.50 2.90 17.25
CA SER A 84 21.13 4.22 17.20
C SER A 84 20.76 5.07 18.43
N LEU A 85 19.49 5.10 18.81
CA LEU A 85 19.04 5.83 20.00
C LEU A 85 19.63 5.25 21.29
N PHE A 86 19.78 3.93 21.38
CA PHE A 86 20.43 3.28 22.52
C PHE A 86 21.89 3.73 22.67
N PHE A 87 22.66 3.73 21.56
CA PHE A 87 24.06 4.18 21.58
C PHE A 87 24.20 5.67 21.89
N VAL A 88 23.34 6.52 21.31
CA VAL A 88 23.33 7.96 21.62
C VAL A 88 23.03 8.18 23.09
N GLY A 89 22.04 7.46 23.65
CA GLY A 89 21.72 7.53 25.08
C GLY A 89 22.92 7.19 25.96
N ARG A 90 23.62 6.09 25.67
CA ARG A 90 24.84 5.69 26.41
C ARG A 90 25.97 6.70 26.26
N TYR A 91 26.19 7.22 25.05
CA TYR A 91 27.23 8.21 24.81
C TYR A 91 26.99 9.51 25.58
N VAL A 92 25.73 9.96 25.62
CA VAL A 92 25.35 11.16 26.38
C VAL A 92 25.54 10.93 27.88
N GLU A 93 25.14 9.77 28.40
CA GLU A 93 25.33 9.43 29.82
C GLU A 93 26.82 9.41 30.22
N ASP A 94 27.68 8.82 29.39
CA ASP A 94 29.13 8.82 29.62
C ASP A 94 29.73 10.24 29.59
N GLN A 95 29.27 11.10 28.69
CA GLN A 95 29.67 12.51 28.62
C GLN A 95 29.20 13.32 29.84
N VAL A 96 28.00 13.04 30.36
CA VAL A 96 27.51 13.70 31.58
C VAL A 96 28.34 13.26 32.78
N HIS A 97 28.64 11.97 32.91
CA HIS A 97 29.50 11.49 33.99
C HIS A 97 30.95 12.01 33.90
N SER A 98 31.52 12.11 32.70
CA SER A 98 32.86 12.68 32.53
C SER A 98 32.89 14.17 32.88
N ASN A 99 31.90 14.95 32.43
CA ASN A 99 31.77 16.37 32.77
C ASN A 99 31.52 16.59 34.28
N GLN A 100 30.73 15.73 34.93
CA GLN A 100 30.54 15.79 36.38
C GLN A 100 31.84 15.49 37.14
N ARG A 101 32.66 14.52 36.69
CA ARG A 101 33.99 14.27 37.29
C ARG A 101 34.93 15.46 37.11
N LEU A 102 34.92 16.09 35.94
CA LEU A 102 35.72 17.30 35.69
C LEU A 102 35.25 18.48 36.54
N GLN A 103 33.94 18.66 36.71
CA GLN A 103 33.40 19.67 37.63
C GLN A 103 33.79 19.35 39.07
N HIS A 104 33.66 18.11 39.53
CA HIS A 104 34.05 17.74 40.90
C HIS A 104 35.54 17.98 41.17
N ARG A 105 36.44 17.75 40.19
CA ARG A 105 37.86 18.14 40.29
C ARG A 105 38.07 19.65 40.27
N ARG A 106 37.24 20.42 39.56
CA ARG A 106 37.32 21.88 39.50
C ARG A 106 36.87 22.56 40.80
N TRP A 107 36.01 21.89 41.58
CA TRP A 107 35.50 22.38 42.86
C TRP A 107 36.27 21.85 44.07
N GLU A 108 37.37 21.12 43.88
CA GLU A 108 38.42 21.00 44.90
C GLU A 108 39.12 22.35 44.97
N THR A 109 38.42 23.33 45.55
CA THR A 109 38.99 24.60 46.01
C THR A 109 40.20 24.29 46.87
N PHE A 110 41.38 24.67 46.39
CA PHE A 110 42.61 24.61 47.15
C PHE A 110 42.40 25.36 48.46
N THR A 111 42.43 24.62 49.56
CA THR A 111 42.22 25.20 50.89
C THR A 111 43.42 26.02 51.34
N THR A 112 44.57 25.83 50.68
CA THR A 112 45.82 26.54 50.98
C THR A 112 46.56 26.96 49.70
N VAL A 113 47.24 28.11 49.77
CA VAL A 113 48.05 28.67 48.67
C VAL A 113 49.27 27.80 48.37
N GLU A 114 49.76 27.05 49.36
CA GLU A 114 50.94 26.18 49.26
C GLU A 114 50.69 24.96 48.37
N GLU A 115 49.50 24.36 48.47
CA GLU A 115 49.09 23.22 47.65
C GLU A 115 48.92 23.61 46.18
N ALA A 116 48.36 24.79 45.91
CA ALA A 116 48.28 25.34 44.57
C ALA A 116 49.66 25.66 43.97
N ALA A 117 50.61 26.13 44.79
CA ALA A 117 51.97 26.42 44.34
C ALA A 117 52.76 25.15 43.96
N ALA A 118 52.62 24.08 44.73
CA ALA A 118 53.28 22.80 44.43
C ALA A 118 52.80 22.19 43.10
N LEU A 119 51.52 22.33 42.76
CA LEU A 119 50.94 21.80 41.51
C LEU A 119 51.27 22.64 40.26
N ILE A 120 51.55 23.94 40.43
CA ILE A 120 52.12 24.78 39.38
C ILE A 120 53.56 24.33 39.07
N GLU A 121 54.32 23.99 40.11
CA GLU A 121 55.72 23.56 39.99
C GLU A 121 55.85 22.19 39.31
N THR A 122 54.88 21.29 39.47
CA THR A 122 54.82 19.99 38.77
C THR A 122 54.28 20.10 37.34
N GLY A 123 53.81 21.27 36.91
CA GLY A 123 53.31 21.52 35.56
C GLY A 123 51.89 21.00 35.29
N GLU A 124 51.15 20.58 36.32
CA GLU A 124 49.77 20.09 36.19
C GLU A 124 48.74 21.24 36.17
N LEU A 125 49.15 22.46 36.52
CA LEU A 125 48.27 23.63 36.58
C LEU A 125 48.76 24.76 35.67
N VAL A 126 47.92 25.15 34.70
CA VAL A 126 48.14 26.32 33.86
C VAL A 126 47.42 27.52 34.47
N LEU A 127 48.18 28.45 35.03
CA LEU A 127 47.65 29.69 35.57
C LEU A 127 47.23 30.61 34.41
N VAL A 128 45.92 30.83 34.26
CA VAL A 128 45.37 31.82 33.31
C VAL A 128 45.08 33.10 34.08
N MET A 129 46.01 34.06 34.06
CA MET A 129 45.76 35.40 34.59
C MET A 129 44.86 36.15 33.59
N THR A 130 43.63 36.45 34.00
CA THR A 130 42.75 37.37 33.27
C THR A 130 43.05 38.79 33.74
N PRO A 131 43.46 39.70 32.85
CA PRO A 131 43.82 41.05 33.24
C PRO A 131 42.56 41.90 33.30
N ASP A 132 41.76 41.77 34.36
CA ASP A 132 40.70 42.74 34.72
C ASP A 132 40.36 42.60 36.21
N GLY A 133 40.93 43.50 37.00
CA GLY A 133 40.80 43.61 38.46
C GLY A 133 41.90 44.46 39.05
#